data_AF-A0A8K0SVE6-F1
#
_entry.id   AF-A0A8K0SVE6-F1
#
_cell.length_a   1.000
_cell.length_b   1.000
_cell.length_c   1.000
_cell.angle_alpha   90.00
_cell.angle_beta   90.00
_cell.angle_gamma   90.00
#
_symmetry.space_group_name_H-M   'P 1'
#
loop_
_entity.id
_entity.type
_entity.pdbx_description
1 polymer ?
#
loop_
_entity_poly.entity_id
_entity_poly.type
_entity_poly.pdbx_seq_one_letter_code
_entity_poly.pdbx_strand_id
1 'polypeptide(L)'
;MIYKDDDAIRTLLRSVSKENVTPETLGLKVLNQAEVSRDKDPKPPRYFSFESEKGGLDYTITSLGHPIGLKTEYPASSLKVYKIKLRKGRDPAMKKRIRRGVSQHDVFDLMRDVVRLGIITQAELIGAIMGKTVGGSILEDGVTR
;
A
#
# COMPACT_ATOMS: atom_id res chain seq x y z
N MET A 1 -12.39 -2.96 10.41
CA MET A 1 -10.95 -3.06 10.03
C MET A 1 -10.73 -2.27 8.75
N ILE A 2 -9.64 -1.51 8.60
CA ILE A 2 -9.37 -0.70 7.40
C ILE A 2 -8.07 -1.18 6.77
N TYR A 3 -8.10 -1.48 5.47
CA TYR A 3 -6.95 -2.00 4.75
C TYR A 3 -6.05 -0.87 4.27
N LYS A 4 -4.74 -1.10 4.31
CA LYS A 4 -3.74 -0.13 3.91
C LYS A 4 -2.93 -0.60 2.70
N ASP A 5 -2.73 -1.89 2.56
CA ASP A 5 -1.96 -2.48 1.46
C ASP A 5 -2.85 -2.73 0.24
N ASP A 6 -2.45 -2.22 -0.92
CA ASP A 6 -3.17 -2.42 -2.18
C ASP A 6 -3.19 -3.90 -2.60
N ASP A 7 -2.18 -4.70 -2.25
CA ASP A 7 -2.18 -6.13 -2.54
C ASP A 7 -3.23 -6.89 -1.72
N ALA A 8 -3.35 -6.54 -0.44
CA ALA A 8 -4.40 -7.06 0.41
C ALA A 8 -5.80 -6.64 -0.11
N ILE A 9 -5.95 -5.37 -0.51
CA ILE A 9 -7.20 -4.85 -1.09
C ILE A 9 -7.55 -5.59 -2.39
N ARG A 10 -6.58 -5.80 -3.29
CA ARG A 10 -6.76 -6.55 -4.54
C ARG A 10 -7.19 -7.99 -4.28
N THR A 11 -6.52 -8.66 -3.36
CA THR A 11 -6.83 -10.05 -2.99
C THR A 11 -8.23 -10.16 -2.43
N LEU A 12 -8.62 -9.22 -1.56
CA LEU A 12 -9.95 -9.17 -0.99
C LEU A 12 -11.01 -8.87 -2.05
N LEU A 13 -10.78 -7.91 -2.95
CA LEU A 13 -11.68 -7.63 -4.07
C LEU A 13 -11.86 -8.85 -4.97
N ARG A 14 -10.79 -9.62 -5.22
CA ARG A 14 -10.87 -10.89 -5.96
C ARG A 14 -11.71 -11.92 -5.22
N SER A 15 -11.59 -12.04 -3.90
CA SER A 15 -12.38 -13.02 -3.14
C SER A 15 -13.86 -12.68 -3.10
N VAL A 16 -14.20 -11.38 -3.02
CA VAL A 16 -15.60 -10.91 -2.96
C VAL A 16 -16.23 -10.70 -4.33
N SER A 17 -15.45 -10.77 -5.42
CA SER A 17 -15.94 -10.60 -6.79
C SER A 17 -17.05 -11.59 -7.16
N LYS A 18 -17.05 -12.79 -6.55
CA LYS A 18 -18.09 -13.81 -6.71
C LYS A 18 -19.46 -13.39 -6.16
N GLU A 19 -19.49 -12.39 -5.27
CA GLU A 19 -20.71 -11.84 -4.66
C GLU A 19 -21.21 -10.57 -5.36
N ASN A 20 -20.76 -10.29 -6.59
CA ASN A 20 -21.06 -9.07 -7.37
C ASN A 20 -20.58 -7.76 -6.71
N VAL A 21 -19.63 -7.85 -5.78
CA VAL A 21 -19.00 -6.69 -5.16
C VAL A 21 -17.83 -6.25 -6.03
N THR A 22 -17.99 -5.14 -6.75
CA THR A 22 -16.95 -4.54 -7.60
C THR A 22 -16.47 -3.21 -7.02
N PRO A 23 -15.26 -2.74 -7.37
CA PRO A 23 -14.77 -1.43 -6.91
C PRO A 23 -15.74 -0.29 -7.24
N GLU A 24 -16.39 -0.38 -8.40
CA GLU A 24 -17.34 0.62 -8.90
C GLU A 24 -18.61 0.68 -8.05
N THR A 25 -19.18 -0.48 -7.67
CA THR A 25 -20.37 -0.53 -6.80
C THR A 25 -20.07 -0.01 -5.39
N LEU A 26 -18.82 -0.13 -4.94
CA LEU A 26 -18.34 0.40 -3.68
C LEU A 26 -17.98 1.89 -3.74
N GLY A 27 -17.92 2.50 -4.93
CA GLY A 27 -17.44 3.87 -5.13
C GLY A 27 -15.93 4.03 -4.90
N LEU A 28 -15.17 2.93 -4.99
CA LEU A 28 -13.72 2.91 -4.82
C LEU A 28 -13.03 3.31 -6.12
N LYS A 29 -12.28 4.42 -6.09
CA LYS A 29 -11.58 4.95 -7.26
C LYS A 29 -10.24 4.25 -7.48
N VAL A 30 -9.94 3.88 -8.72
CA VAL A 30 -8.62 3.44 -9.14
C VAL A 30 -7.73 4.68 -9.35
N LEU A 31 -6.66 4.79 -8.59
CA LEU A 31 -5.81 5.99 -8.58
C LEU A 31 -4.85 6.04 -9.77
N ASN A 32 -4.40 4.89 -10.25
CA ASN A 32 -3.42 4.76 -11.33
C ASN A 32 -4.05 4.31 -12.64
N GLN A 33 -5.24 4.81 -12.97
CA GLN A 33 -6.01 4.38 -14.15
C GLN A 33 -5.18 4.47 -15.45
N ALA A 34 -4.38 5.51 -15.63
CA ALA A 34 -3.50 5.68 -16.79
C ALA A 34 -2.32 4.68 -16.85
N GLU A 35 -1.93 4.09 -15.71
CA GLU A 35 -0.86 3.08 -15.66
C GLU A 35 -1.41 1.66 -15.86
N VAL A 36 -2.67 1.43 -15.45
CA VAL A 36 -3.38 0.16 -15.65
C VAL A 36 -3.67 -0.07 -17.13
N SER A 37 -4.00 0.98 -17.88
CA SER A 37 -4.35 0.90 -19.30
C SER A 37 -3.16 0.83 -20.27
N ARG A 38 -1.92 0.63 -19.78
CA ARG A 38 -0.73 0.59 -20.66
C ARG A 38 -0.57 -0.76 -21.34
N ASP A 39 -0.32 -0.74 -22.64
CA ASP A 39 -0.21 -1.95 -23.47
C ASP A 39 1.02 -2.83 -23.18
N LYS A 40 2.15 -2.24 -22.78
CA LYS A 40 3.43 -2.96 -22.70
C LYS A 40 3.76 -3.56 -21.34
N ASP A 41 3.17 -3.03 -20.27
CA ASP A 41 3.35 -3.53 -18.89
C ASP A 41 2.31 -2.87 -17.97
N PRO A 42 1.09 -3.43 -17.88
CA PRO A 42 0.02 -2.83 -17.08
C PRO A 42 0.35 -2.97 -15.59
N LYS A 43 0.49 -1.84 -14.90
CA LYS A 43 0.68 -1.87 -13.44
C LYS A 43 -0.63 -2.25 -12.76
N PRO A 44 -0.56 -2.99 -11.64
CA PRO A 44 -1.76 -3.41 -10.95
C PRO A 44 -2.49 -2.21 -10.30
N PRO A 45 -3.82 -2.25 -10.18
CA PRO A 45 -4.61 -1.11 -9.72
C PRO A 45 -4.31 -0.76 -8.27
N ARG A 46 -4.25 0.54 -7.99
CA ARG A 46 -4.06 1.14 -6.67
C ARG A 46 -5.36 1.81 -6.21
N TYR A 47 -5.73 1.57 -4.96
CA TYR A 47 -6.98 2.00 -4.36
C TYR A 47 -6.77 2.83 -3.10
N PHE A 48 -5.68 2.59 -2.37
CA PHE A 48 -5.33 3.37 -1.19
C PHE A 48 -4.84 4.76 -1.57
N SER A 49 -5.53 5.81 -1.10
CA SER A 49 -5.10 7.21 -1.25
C SER A 49 -4.65 7.78 0.08
N PHE A 50 -3.51 8.46 0.07
CA PHE A 50 -3.05 9.31 1.15
C PHE A 50 -2.75 10.71 0.64
N GLU A 51 -3.54 11.68 1.11
CA GLU A 51 -3.45 13.08 0.70
C GLU A 51 -3.02 13.94 1.89
N SER A 52 -2.06 14.84 1.64
CA SER A 52 -1.61 15.85 2.59
C SER A 52 -1.66 17.21 1.92
N GLU A 53 -2.74 17.96 2.14
CA GLU A 53 -2.88 19.32 1.61
C GLU A 53 -1.80 20.25 2.18
N LYS A 54 -1.08 20.99 1.33
CA LYS A 54 -0.05 21.93 1.78
C LYS A 54 -0.72 23.09 2.52
N GLY A 55 -0.30 23.36 3.76
CA GLY A 55 -0.96 24.35 4.63
C GLY A 55 -2.22 23.84 5.34
N GLY A 56 -2.82 22.74 4.86
CA GLY A 56 -3.95 22.09 5.53
C GLY A 56 -3.56 21.45 6.86
N LEU A 57 -4.54 21.32 7.76
CA LEU A 57 -4.34 20.80 9.11
C LEU A 57 -4.54 19.29 9.23
N ASP A 58 -5.09 18.64 8.20
CA ASP A 58 -5.47 17.23 8.25
C ASP A 58 -4.80 16.42 7.14
N TYR A 59 -4.53 15.15 7.44
CA TYR A 59 -4.26 14.11 6.47
C TYR A 59 -5.59 13.46 6.08
N THR A 60 -5.78 13.19 4.79
CA THR A 60 -6.96 12.47 4.30
C THR A 60 -6.51 11.12 3.77
N ILE A 61 -7.11 10.05 4.29
CA ILE A 61 -6.88 8.68 3.85
C ILE A 61 -8.18 8.18 3.26
N THR A 62 -8.13 7.65 2.04
CA THR A 62 -9.26 6.97 1.42
C THR A 62 -8.87 5.53 1.17
N SER A 63 -9.62 4.59 1.74
CA SER A 63 -9.34 3.17 1.57
C SER A 63 -10.58 2.31 1.80
N LEU A 64 -10.43 1.02 1.53
CA LEU A 64 -11.46 0.01 1.72
C LEU A 64 -11.38 -0.59 3.13
N GLY A 65 -12.51 -1.01 3.68
CA GLY A 65 -12.55 -1.64 4.98
C GLY A 65 -13.90 -2.23 5.35
N HIS A 66 -13.91 -2.96 6.45
CA HIS A 66 -15.10 -3.45 7.12
C HIS A 66 -15.50 -2.54 8.29
N PRO A 67 -16.79 -2.52 8.68
CA PRO A 67 -17.30 -1.79 9.83
C PRO A 67 -16.41 -1.95 11.06
N ILE A 68 -16.10 -0.82 11.70
CA ILE A 68 -15.31 -0.82 12.93
C ILE A 68 -16.20 -1.41 14.03
N GLY A 69 -15.76 -2.52 14.61
CA GLY A 69 -16.50 -3.25 15.63
C GLY A 69 -15.69 -4.42 16.16
N LEU A 70 -16.23 -5.08 17.18
CA LEU A 70 -15.61 -6.26 17.80
C LEU A 70 -16.19 -7.54 17.18
N LYS A 71 -15.90 -7.76 15.90
CA LYS A 71 -16.28 -9.00 15.20
C LYS A 71 -15.03 -9.72 14.72
N THR A 72 -15.02 -11.04 14.85
CA THR A 72 -13.97 -11.92 14.30
C THR A 72 -14.17 -12.15 12.81
N GLU A 73 -15.42 -12.13 12.35
CA GLU A 73 -15.80 -12.38 10.97
C GLU A 73 -16.64 -11.24 10.41
N TYR A 74 -16.37 -10.90 9.15
CA TYR A 74 -17.08 -9.88 8.42
C TYR A 74 -17.59 -10.45 7.11
N PRO A 75 -18.89 -10.29 6.78
CA PRO A 75 -19.38 -10.67 5.47
C PRO A 75 -18.81 -9.74 4.41
N ALA A 76 -18.51 -10.28 3.24
CA ALA A 76 -17.99 -9.54 2.09
C ALA A 76 -18.90 -8.37 1.67
N SER A 77 -20.21 -8.52 1.79
CA SER A 77 -21.20 -7.46 1.55
C SER A 77 -21.10 -6.26 2.51
N SER A 78 -20.41 -6.39 3.65
CA SER A 78 -20.23 -5.29 4.59
C SER A 78 -19.07 -4.37 4.25
N LEU A 79 -18.31 -4.69 3.21
CA LEU A 79 -17.18 -3.90 2.75
C LEU A 79 -17.63 -2.50 2.32
N LYS A 80 -16.90 -1.47 2.77
CA LYS A 80 -17.21 -0.06 2.53
C LYS A 80 -15.95 0.76 2.31
N VAL A 81 -16.08 1.82 1.53
CA VAL A 81 -15.03 2.83 1.39
C VAL A 81 -15.08 3.78 2.57
N TYR A 82 -13.93 3.98 3.21
CA TYR A 82 -13.72 4.90 4.31
C TYR A 82 -12.90 6.10 3.85
N LYS A 83 -13.38 7.29 4.19
CA LYS A 83 -12.61 8.53 4.12
C LYS A 83 -12.29 8.98 5.54
N ILE A 84 -11.05 8.80 5.95
CA ILE A 84 -10.57 9.13 7.29
C ILE A 84 -9.84 10.47 7.23
N LYS A 85 -10.24 11.42 8.07
CA LYS A 85 -9.51 12.67 8.28
C LYS A 85 -8.78 12.61 9.60
N LEU A 86 -7.47 12.84 9.58
CA LEU A 86 -6.61 12.74 10.74
C LEU A 86 -5.80 14.02 10.92
N ARG A 87 -5.88 14.64 12.11
CA ARG A 87 -5.19 15.89 12.40
C ARG A 87 -3.67 15.72 12.29
N LYS A 88 -3.03 16.62 11.55
CA LYS A 88 -1.56 16.74 11.51
C LYS A 88 -1.08 17.11 12.91
N GLY A 89 -0.02 16.45 13.36
CA GLY A 89 0.58 16.74 14.66
C GLY A 89 0.91 18.22 14.86
N ARG A 90 0.95 18.66 16.12
CA ARG A 90 1.20 20.07 16.44
C ARG A 90 2.63 20.48 16.05
N ASP A 91 3.60 19.61 16.30
CA ASP A 91 5.02 19.82 16.00
C ASP A 91 5.51 18.96 14.81
N PRO A 92 6.67 19.30 14.21
CA PRO A 92 7.23 18.56 13.08
C PRO A 92 7.55 17.08 13.37
N ALA A 93 7.96 16.74 14.59
CA ALA A 93 8.31 15.37 14.94
C ALA A 93 7.05 14.49 14.99
N MET A 94 5.98 14.99 15.62
CA MET A 94 4.66 14.35 15.64
C MET A 94 4.05 14.24 14.25
N LYS A 95 4.14 15.29 13.41
CA LYS A 95 3.72 15.23 12.00
C LYS A 95 4.44 14.10 11.25
N LYS A 96 5.75 13.97 11.43
CA LYS A 96 6.55 12.92 10.80
C LYS A 96 6.15 11.53 11.27
N ARG A 97 5.93 11.34 12.58
CA ARG A 97 5.49 10.05 13.15
C ARG A 97 4.11 9.64 12.65
N ILE A 98 3.15 10.57 12.71
CA ILE A 98 1.79 10.34 12.22
C ILE A 98 1.83 9.98 10.74
N ARG A 99 2.50 10.79 9.91
CA ARG A 99 2.62 10.54 8.48
C ARG A 99 3.16 9.13 8.20
N ARG A 100 4.24 8.73 8.89
CA ARG A 100 4.79 7.37 8.75
C ARG A 100 3.77 6.29 9.14
N GLY A 101 3.07 6.45 10.25
CA GLY A 101 2.04 5.49 10.66
C GLY A 101 0.96 5.26 9.59
N VAL A 102 0.55 6.33 8.90
CA VAL A 102 -0.56 6.28 7.94
C VAL A 102 -0.14 6.07 6.48
N SER A 103 1.07 6.48 6.07
CA SER A 103 1.57 6.29 4.70
C SER A 103 1.88 4.82 4.42
N GLN A 104 1.48 4.31 3.25
CA GLN A 104 2.03 3.05 2.74
C GLN A 104 3.55 3.14 2.65
N HIS A 105 4.24 2.08 3.06
CA HIS A 105 5.69 1.98 2.95
C HIS A 105 6.02 1.01 1.84
N ASP A 106 6.92 1.41 0.96
CA ASP A 106 7.50 0.49 0.00
C ASP A 106 8.64 -0.32 0.67
N VAL A 107 9.07 -1.41 0.02
CA VAL A 107 10.21 -2.23 0.46
C VAL A 107 11.45 -1.36 0.67
N PHE A 108 11.65 -0.35 -0.18
CA PHE A 108 12.78 0.57 -0.05
C PHE A 108 12.70 1.45 1.21
N ASP A 109 11.50 1.90 1.59
CA ASP A 109 11.32 2.67 2.83
C ASP A 109 11.63 1.82 4.06
N LEU A 110 11.22 0.55 4.03
CA LEU A 110 11.57 -0.43 5.06
C LEU A 110 13.09 -0.65 5.12
N MET A 111 13.75 -0.87 3.97
CA MET A 111 15.21 -1.03 3.92
C MET A 111 15.94 0.18 4.49
N ARG A 112 15.49 1.40 4.14
CA ARG A 112 16.06 2.64 4.67
C ARG A 112 15.91 2.73 6.18
N ASP A 113 14.80 2.26 6.72
CA ASP A 113 14.56 2.23 8.16
C ASP A 113 15.44 1.21 8.88
N VAL A 114 15.62 0.03 8.32
CA VAL A 114 16.54 -1.01 8.84
C VAL A 114 17.99 -0.49 8.89
N VAL A 115 18.44 0.23 7.86
CA VAL A 115 19.75 0.92 7.87
C VAL A 115 19.82 1.99 8.94
N ARG A 116 18.79 2.83 9.05
CA ARG A 116 18.74 3.93 10.04
C ARG A 116 18.74 3.42 11.47
N LEU A 117 18.15 2.24 11.70
CA LEU A 117 18.11 1.58 13.01
C LEU A 117 19.39 0.80 13.32
N GLY A 118 20.33 0.70 12.38
CA GLY A 118 21.60 0.00 12.56
C GLY A 118 21.48 -1.53 12.53
N ILE A 119 20.36 -2.05 12.03
CA ILE A 119 20.15 -3.50 11.88
C ILE A 119 21.02 -4.05 10.73
N ILE A 120 21.16 -3.27 9.65
CA ILE A 120 22.12 -3.53 8.58
C ILE A 120 22.93 -2.26 8.30
N THR A 121 24.17 -2.42 7.92
CA THR A 121 25.04 -1.32 7.48
C THR A 121 24.74 -0.91 6.04
N GLN A 122 25.15 0.31 5.66
CA GLN A 122 25.04 0.76 4.26
C GLN A 122 25.85 -0.14 3.32
N ALA A 123 27.00 -0.63 3.77
CA ALA A 123 27.86 -1.53 2.99
C ALA A 123 27.20 -2.90 2.77
N GLU A 124 26.56 -3.47 3.79
CA GLU A 124 25.81 -4.73 3.65
C GLU A 124 24.62 -4.57 2.71
N LEU A 125 23.90 -3.44 2.78
CA LEU A 125 22.82 -3.15 1.83
C LEU A 125 23.34 -3.05 0.39
N ILE A 126 24.40 -2.27 0.16
CA ILE A 126 25.00 -2.11 -1.18
C ILE A 126 25.54 -3.45 -1.68
N GLY A 127 26.22 -4.21 -0.82
CA GLY A 127 26.74 -5.54 -1.14
C GLY A 127 25.64 -6.53 -1.48
N ALA A 128 24.51 -6.51 -0.76
CA ALA A 128 23.35 -7.35 -1.08
C ALA A 128 22.68 -6.95 -2.40
N ILE A 129 22.58 -5.65 -2.71
CA ILE A 129 22.05 -5.18 -4.00
C ILE A 129 23.00 -5.56 -5.13
N MET A 130 24.31 -5.26 -5.01
CA MET A 130 25.33 -5.61 -5.98
C MET A 130 25.45 -7.13 -6.17
N GLY A 131 25.40 -7.92 -5.09
CA GLY A 131 25.42 -9.38 -5.16
C GLY A 131 24.22 -9.93 -5.91
N LYS A 132 23.03 -9.34 -5.76
CA LYS A 132 21.83 -9.75 -6.50
C LYS A 132 21.81 -9.27 -7.96
N THR A 133 22.43 -8.13 -8.28
CA THR A 133 22.50 -7.63 -9.66
C THR A 133 23.64 -8.26 -10.46
N VAL A 134 24.77 -8.56 -9.82
CA VAL A 134 25.91 -9.27 -10.43
C VAL A 134 25.69 -10.79 -10.44
N GLY A 135 24.97 -11.33 -9.45
CA GLY A 135 24.59 -12.74 -9.36
C GLY A 135 23.37 -13.15 -10.20
N GLY A 136 22.80 -12.22 -10.99
CA GLY A 136 21.73 -12.54 -11.94
C GLY A 136 20.33 -12.15 -11.46
N SER A 137 19.71 -11.24 -12.20
CA SER A 137 18.25 -11.08 -12.26
C SER A 137 17.60 -12.37 -12.79
N ILE A 138 16.69 -12.98 -12.02
CA ILE A 138 15.49 -13.71 -12.49
C ILE A 138 15.67 -14.46 -13.83
N LEU A 139 16.62 -15.39 -13.95
CA LEU A 139 16.83 -16.18 -15.18
C LEU A 139 17.13 -17.67 -14.94
N GLU A 140 16.64 -18.27 -13.85
CA GLU A 140 16.72 -19.73 -13.71
C GLU A 140 15.52 -20.36 -12.99
N ASP A 141 14.29 -19.90 -13.25
CA ASP A 141 13.12 -20.70 -12.87
C ASP A 141 12.00 -20.68 -13.93
N GLY A 142 12.40 -20.62 -15.19
CA GLY A 142 11.47 -20.65 -16.30
C GLY A 142 12.11 -20.67 -17.68
N VAL A 143 13.04 -21.61 -17.93
CA VAL A 143 13.35 -22.24 -19.25
C VAL A 143 14.69 -23.00 -19.13
N THR A 144 14.63 -24.31 -18.95
CA THR A 144 15.14 -25.32 -19.91
C THR A 144 14.87 -26.75 -19.39
N ARG A 145 13.84 -27.34 -20.02
CA ARG A 145 13.65 -28.74 -20.44
C ARG A 145 14.17 -29.90 -19.58
#